data_AF-A0A1B8XVZ5-F1
#
_entry.id   AF-A0A1B8XVZ5-F1
#
_cell.length_a   1.000
_cell.length_b   1.000
_cell.length_c   1.000
_cell.angle_alpha   90.00
_cell.angle_beta   90.00
_cell.angle_gamma   90.00
#
_symmetry.space_group_name_H-M   'P 1'
#
loop_
_entity.id
_entity.type
_entity.pdbx_description
1 polymer ?
#
loop_
_entity_poly.entity_id
_entity_poly.type
_entity_poly.pdbx_seq_one_letter_code
_entity_poly.pdbx_strand_id
1 'polypeptide(L)'
;APCSACRNRGDADKDFLQNYCSSDFALKINIRSVSTLEGDVMVVPEARSRTVYKSKGWSDEELRKTVLWLSDGDNCLCQDIHEPGATVLVLGHRADDRLVISWVRKWQKSEKETKRFSRTVRKLQC
;
A
#
# COMPACT_ATOMS: atom_id res chain seq x y z
N ALA A 1 7.76 9.35 16.24
CA ALA A 1 6.30 9.11 16.31
C ALA A 1 5.89 8.16 15.17
N PRO A 2 4.74 7.46 15.21
CA PRO A 2 4.32 6.63 14.08
C PRO A 2 3.95 7.50 12.88
N CYS A 3 4.28 7.05 11.67
CA CYS A 3 3.90 7.73 10.43
C CYS A 3 2.37 7.81 10.34
N SER A 4 1.83 8.89 9.77
CA SER A 4 0.39 9.06 9.58
C SER A 4 -0.21 7.89 8.80
N ALA A 5 0.49 7.41 7.76
CA ALA A 5 0.11 6.27 6.94
C ALA A 5 0.06 4.93 7.71
N CYS A 6 0.84 4.80 8.78
CA CYS A 6 1.04 3.56 9.53
C CYS A 6 0.34 3.57 10.89
N ARG A 7 -0.39 4.65 11.18
CA ARG A 7 -1.10 4.80 12.44
C ARG A 7 -2.26 3.82 12.50
N ASN A 8 -2.13 2.76 13.29
CA ASN A 8 -3.17 1.75 13.50
C ASN A 8 -4.42 2.37 14.17
N ARG A 9 -5.60 2.19 13.56
CA ARG A 9 -6.89 2.67 14.09
C ARG A 9 -7.87 1.54 14.39
N GLY A 10 -7.44 0.27 14.30
CA GLY A 10 -8.27 -0.89 14.60
C GLY A 10 -8.27 -1.92 13.46
N ASP A 11 -9.44 -2.17 12.89
CA ASP A 11 -9.63 -3.20 11.85
C ASP A 11 -9.09 -2.73 10.50
N ALA A 12 -8.00 -3.37 10.05
CA ALA A 12 -7.34 -3.04 8.78
C ALA A 12 -8.24 -3.19 7.55
N ASP A 13 -9.19 -4.13 7.53
CA ASP A 13 -10.10 -4.29 6.39
C ASP A 13 -11.09 -3.13 6.35
N LYS A 14 -11.68 -2.79 7.50
CA LYS A 14 -12.63 -1.69 7.59
C LYS A 14 -11.96 -0.37 7.25
N ASP A 15 -10.78 -0.12 7.80
CA ASP A 15 -9.98 1.07 7.51
C ASP A 15 -9.63 1.15 6.02
N PHE A 16 -9.21 0.03 5.41
CA PHE A 16 -8.90 -0.01 3.98
C PHE A 16 -10.14 0.36 3.15
N LEU A 17 -11.28 -0.27 3.41
CA LEU A 17 -12.52 -0.03 2.66
C LEU A 17 -12.99 1.42 2.80
N GLN A 18 -12.83 2.05 3.98
CA GLN A 18 -13.18 3.45 4.21
C GLN A 18 -12.30 4.43 3.43
N ASN A 19 -11.00 4.16 3.32
CA ASN A 19 -10.05 5.03 2.63
C ASN A 19 -9.90 4.69 1.13
N TYR A 20 -10.50 3.58 0.67
CA TYR A 20 -10.36 3.10 -0.70
C TYR A 20 -10.86 4.11 -1.75
N CYS A 21 -12.01 4.74 -1.51
CA CYS A 21 -12.62 5.62 -2.49
C CYS A 21 -11.90 6.97 -2.63
N SER A 22 -11.33 7.50 -1.54
CA SER A 22 -10.52 8.72 -1.58
C SER A 22 -9.14 8.51 -2.19
N SER A 23 -8.68 7.26 -2.28
CA SER A 23 -7.36 6.91 -2.83
C SER A 23 -7.36 6.81 -4.36
N ASP A 24 -6.24 7.14 -4.99
CA ASP A 24 -6.06 6.99 -6.44
C ASP A 24 -5.62 5.57 -6.80
N PHE A 25 -4.82 4.93 -5.94
CA PHE A 25 -4.42 3.54 -6.11
C PHE A 25 -4.61 2.71 -4.84
N ALA A 26 -4.79 1.41 -5.06
CA ALA A 26 -4.96 0.44 -3.99
C ALA A 26 -4.32 -0.89 -4.39
N LEU A 27 -3.42 -1.39 -3.55
CA LEU A 27 -2.53 -2.50 -3.89
C LEU A 27 -2.39 -3.48 -2.72
N LYS A 28 -2.18 -4.75 -3.05
CA LYS A 28 -1.51 -5.72 -2.17
C LYS A 28 -0.16 -6.05 -2.78
N ILE A 29 0.91 -5.94 -2.01
CA ILE A 29 2.28 -6.23 -2.49
C ILE A 29 3.04 -7.09 -1.49
N ASN A 30 4.04 -7.82 -1.96
CA ASN A 30 5.16 -8.24 -1.11
C ASN A 30 6.30 -7.23 -1.25
N ILE A 31 6.94 -6.91 -0.14
CA ILE A 31 8.07 -5.98 -0.09
C ILE A 31 9.33 -6.72 -0.52
N ARG A 32 9.98 -6.26 -1.59
CA ARG A 32 11.29 -6.76 -2.01
C ARG A 32 12.41 -6.11 -1.23
N SER A 33 12.38 -4.79 -1.13
CA SER A 33 13.38 -4.00 -0.42
C SER A 33 12.83 -2.66 0.01
N VAL A 34 13.48 -2.09 1.02
CA VAL A 34 13.16 -0.78 1.60
C VAL A 34 14.45 0.01 1.68
N SER A 35 14.43 1.27 1.25
CA SER A 35 15.57 2.18 1.32
C SER A 35 15.10 3.59 1.64
N THR A 36 16.01 4.45 2.07
CA THR A 36 15.71 5.87 2.33
C THR A 36 16.42 6.73 1.29
N LEU A 37 15.73 7.73 0.76
CA LEU A 37 16.28 8.74 -0.15
C LEU A 37 15.72 10.11 0.21
N GLU A 38 16.60 11.07 0.51
CA GLU A 38 16.23 12.47 0.77
C GLU A 38 15.14 12.65 1.85
N GLY A 39 15.11 11.79 2.87
CA GLY A 39 14.09 11.81 3.93
C GLY A 39 12.88 10.91 3.68
N ASP A 40 12.66 10.51 2.43
CA ASP A 40 11.55 9.63 2.07
C ASP A 40 11.97 8.16 2.16
N VAL A 41 11.02 7.30 2.52
CA VAL A 41 11.20 5.84 2.47
C VAL A 41 10.66 5.32 1.14
N MET A 42 11.54 4.68 0.38
CA MET A 42 11.23 3.96 -0.85
C MET A 42 10.93 2.50 -0.54
N VAL A 43 9.76 2.04 -0.96
CA VAL A 43 9.34 0.63 -0.88
C VAL A 43 9.28 0.07 -2.28
N VAL A 44 10.14 -0.92 -2.55
CA VAL A 44 10.20 -1.62 -3.83
C VAL A 44 9.38 -2.91 -3.72
N PRO A 45 8.30 -3.06 -4.49
CA PRO A 45 7.53 -4.30 -4.52
C PRO A 45 8.28 -5.43 -5.24
N GLU A 46 7.99 -6.67 -4.88
CA GLU A 46 8.33 -7.83 -5.70
C GLU A 46 7.52 -7.84 -7.00
N ALA A 47 8.18 -8.04 -8.13
CA ALA A 47 7.56 -7.89 -9.45
C ALA A 47 6.39 -8.85 -9.74
N ARG A 48 6.37 -10.03 -9.10
CA ARG A 48 5.38 -11.10 -9.37
C ARG A 48 4.27 -11.23 -8.32
N SER A 49 4.34 -10.50 -7.21
CA SER A 49 3.45 -10.68 -6.05
C SER A 49 2.66 -9.40 -5.72
N ARG A 50 2.17 -8.74 -6.77
CA ARG A 50 1.30 -7.56 -6.69
C ARG A 50 -0.10 -7.84 -7.17
N THR A 51 -1.10 -7.51 -6.35
CA THR A 51 -2.51 -7.44 -6.75
C THR A 51 -2.92 -5.98 -6.81
N VAL A 52 -3.48 -5.55 -7.95
CA VAL A 52 -4.06 -4.23 -8.11
C VAL A 52 -5.55 -4.30 -7.79
N TYR A 53 -6.01 -3.47 -6.86
CA TYR A 53 -7.43 -3.28 -6.56
C TYR A 53 -7.98 -2.02 -7.20
N LYS A 54 -7.18 -0.94 -7.26
CA LYS A 54 -7.53 0.34 -7.87
C LYS A 54 -6.33 0.96 -8.59
N SER A 55 -6.57 1.54 -9.75
CA SER A 55 -5.55 2.17 -10.61
C SER A 55 -6.10 3.40 -11.34
N LYS A 56 -6.36 4.49 -10.62
CA LYS A 56 -6.87 5.74 -11.21
C LYS A 56 -5.73 6.53 -11.86
N GLY A 57 -5.79 6.70 -13.18
CA GLY A 57 -4.85 7.54 -13.93
C GLY A 57 -3.46 6.93 -14.15
N TRP A 58 -3.31 5.62 -13.89
CA TRP A 58 -2.15 4.80 -14.24
C TRP A 58 -2.66 3.47 -14.77
N SER A 59 -2.00 2.89 -15.77
CA SER A 59 -2.25 1.51 -16.14
C SER A 59 -1.76 0.53 -15.06
N ASP A 60 -2.36 -0.64 -15.00
CA ASP A 60 -1.91 -1.72 -14.12
C ASP A 60 -0.43 -2.09 -14.36
N GLU A 61 0.06 -1.95 -15.59
CA GLU A 61 1.46 -2.22 -15.95
C GLU A 61 2.41 -1.15 -15.39
N GLU A 62 2.05 0.12 -15.52
CA GLU A 62 2.85 1.21 -14.96
C GLU A 62 2.91 1.09 -13.44
N LEU A 63 1.76 0.87 -12.77
CA LEU A 63 1.75 0.67 -11.32
C LEU A 63 2.67 -0.47 -10.91
N ARG A 64 2.70 -1.59 -11.65
CA ARG A 64 3.55 -2.75 -11.33
C ARG A 64 5.05 -2.45 -11.36
N LYS A 65 5.50 -1.51 -12.20
CA LYS A 65 6.93 -1.16 -12.36
C LYS A 65 7.39 -0.08 -11.37
N THR A 66 6.46 0.64 -10.74
CA THR A 66 6.78 1.83 -9.94
C THR A 66 7.07 1.51 -8.47
N VAL A 67 8.03 2.26 -7.93
CA VAL A 67 8.42 2.33 -6.51
C VAL A 67 7.36 3.11 -5.72
N LEU A 68 7.04 2.65 -4.51
CA LEU A 68 6.14 3.35 -3.61
C LEU A 68 6.93 4.22 -2.64
N TRP A 69 6.42 5.40 -2.33
CA TRP A 69 7.11 6.39 -1.51
C TRP A 69 6.30 6.67 -0.25
N LEU A 70 6.94 6.59 0.91
CA LEU A 70 6.42 7.15 2.14
C LEU A 70 7.16 8.45 2.42
N SER A 71 6.46 9.57 2.25
CA SER A 71 7.02 10.91 2.46
C SER A 71 7.42 11.12 3.91
N ASP A 72 8.59 11.72 4.13
CA ASP A 72 9.15 11.98 5.48
C ASP A 72 9.23 10.70 6.34
N GLY A 73 9.44 9.57 5.66
CA GLY A 73 9.39 8.24 6.26
C GLY A 73 10.57 7.93 7.18
N ASP A 74 11.68 8.66 7.06
CA ASP A 74 12.86 8.48 7.92
C ASP A 74 12.71 9.14 9.30
N ASN A 75 11.83 10.12 9.42
CA ASN A 75 11.52 10.83 10.66
C ASN A 75 10.38 10.19 11.46
N CYS A 76 9.81 9.09 10.97
CA CYS A 76 8.71 8.38 11.62
C CYS A 76 8.89 6.86 11.60
N LEU A 77 8.15 6.17 12.48
CA LEU A 77 8.19 4.70 12.58
C LEU A 77 7.03 4.09 11.81
N CYS A 78 7.31 3.13 10.92
CA CYS A 78 6.30 2.36 10.20
C CYS A 78 6.64 0.86 10.13
N GLN A 79 6.37 0.13 11.21
CA GLN A 79 6.73 -1.29 11.29
C GLN A 79 6.11 -2.16 10.18
N ASP A 80 4.96 -1.76 9.64
CA ASP A 80 4.28 -2.47 8.55
C ASP A 80 5.11 -2.58 7.27
N ILE A 81 6.00 -1.62 6.98
CA ILE A 81 6.74 -1.56 5.70
C ILE A 81 8.24 -1.78 5.82
N HIS A 82 8.81 -1.81 7.03
CA HIS A 82 10.26 -1.93 7.20
C HIS A 82 10.80 -3.37 7.05
N GLU A 83 9.93 -4.37 6.88
CA GLU A 83 10.30 -5.78 6.83
C GLU A 83 10.27 -6.31 5.39
N PRO A 84 11.43 -6.56 4.75
CA PRO A 84 11.48 -7.29 3.47
C PRO A 84 10.81 -8.66 3.59
N GLY A 85 10.10 -9.07 2.54
CA GLY A 85 9.31 -10.31 2.52
C GLY A 85 7.92 -10.17 3.14
N ALA A 86 7.62 -9.09 3.86
CA ALA A 86 6.27 -8.85 4.36
C ALA A 86 5.29 -8.55 3.22
N THR A 87 4.09 -9.14 3.31
CA THR A 87 2.96 -8.77 2.47
C THR A 87 2.19 -7.62 3.13
N VAL A 88 1.88 -6.56 2.38
CA VAL A 88 1.17 -5.39 2.88
C VAL A 88 0.03 -4.99 1.94
N LEU A 89 -1.01 -4.37 2.52
CA LEU A 89 -1.99 -3.58 1.79
C LEU A 89 -1.57 -2.11 1.81
N VAL A 90 -1.64 -1.47 0.64
CA VAL A 90 -1.25 -0.08 0.46
C VAL A 90 -2.37 0.69 -0.23
N LEU A 91 -2.67 1.87 0.29
CA LEU A 91 -3.44 2.90 -0.37
C LEU A 91 -2.59 4.15 -0.52
N GLY A 92 -2.89 4.93 -1.55
CA GLY A 92 -2.13 6.14 -1.81
C GLY A 92 -2.69 6.99 -2.93
N HIS A 93 -1.95 8.04 -3.21
CA HIS A 93 -2.28 9.03 -4.21
C HIS A 93 -1.12 9.20 -5.18
N ARG A 94 -1.44 9.68 -6.37
CA ARG A 94 -0.42 10.16 -7.29
C ARG A 94 -0.01 11.57 -6.87
N ALA A 95 1.28 11.79 -6.66
CA ALA A 95 1.86 13.13 -6.52
C ALA A 95 2.96 13.27 -7.56
N ASP A 96 2.75 14.14 -8.54
CA ASP A 96 3.58 14.26 -9.75
C ASP A 96 3.75 12.88 -10.43
N ASP A 97 4.97 12.34 -10.43
CA ASP A 97 5.31 11.03 -10.98
C ASP A 97 5.64 9.98 -9.91
N ARG A 98 5.28 10.24 -8.65
CA ARG A 98 5.46 9.33 -7.51
C ARG A 98 4.13 8.74 -7.04
N LEU A 99 4.18 7.47 -6.63
CA LEU A 99 3.12 6.80 -5.91
C LEU A 99 3.34 6.98 -4.41
N VAL A 100 2.62 7.91 -3.80
CA VAL A 100 2.80 8.27 -2.38
C VAL A 100 1.83 7.49 -1.51
N ILE A 101 2.37 6.79 -0.51
CA ILE A 101 1.65 5.98 0.45
C ILE A 101 0.93 6.90 1.44
N SER A 102 -0.39 6.81 1.51
CA SER A 102 -1.21 7.51 2.51
C SER A 102 -1.76 6.58 3.59
N TRP A 103 -1.77 5.27 3.34
CA TRP A 103 -2.15 4.25 4.32
C TRP A 103 -1.47 2.91 3.99
N VAL A 104 -1.01 2.21 5.03
CA VAL A 104 -0.42 0.88 4.88
C VAL A 104 -0.64 -0.01 6.11
N ARG A 105 -0.87 -1.31 5.88
CA ARG A 105 -0.98 -2.34 6.93
C ARG A 105 -0.38 -3.67 6.48
N LYS A 106 0.23 -4.40 7.41
CA LYS A 106 0.63 -5.79 7.19
C LYS A 106 -0.58 -6.67 6.89
N TRP A 107 -0.45 -7.52 5.89
CA TRP A 107 -1.48 -8.49 5.49
C TRP A 107 -1.11 -9.88 6.01
N GLN A 108 -1.76 -10.32 7.08
CA GLN A 108 -1.48 -11.63 7.71
C GLN A 108 -2.64 -12.63 7.56
N LYS A 109 -3.59 -12.38 6.66
CA LYS A 109 -4.79 -13.22 6.53
C LYS A 109 -4.55 -14.46 5.68
N SER A 110 -5.33 -15.51 5.96
CA SER A 110 -5.35 -16.74 5.17
C SER A 110 -5.75 -16.50 3.72
N GLU A 111 -5.52 -17.49 2.85
CA GLU A 111 -5.93 -17.42 1.45
C GLU A 111 -7.45 -17.27 1.30
N LYS A 112 -8.24 -17.96 2.15
CA LYS A 112 -9.71 -17.87 2.16
C LYS A 112 -10.19 -16.46 2.47
N GLU A 113 -9.59 -15.83 3.48
CA GLU A 113 -9.89 -14.44 3.85
C GLU A 113 -9.43 -13.46 2.77
N THR A 114 -8.28 -13.70 2.15
CA THR A 114 -7.79 -12.92 1.00
C THR A 114 -8.76 -12.94 -0.17
N LYS A 115 -9.30 -14.12 -0.52
CA LYS A 115 -10.30 -14.26 -1.58
C LYS A 115 -11.59 -13.52 -1.21
N ARG A 116 -12.03 -13.60 0.05
CA ARG A 116 -13.22 -12.87 0.53
C ARG A 116 -13.03 -11.36 0.45
N PHE A 117 -11.92 -10.85 0.98
CA PHE A 117 -11.57 -9.44 0.93
C PHE A 117 -11.50 -8.92 -0.51
N SER A 118 -10.81 -9.64 -1.40
CA SER A 118 -10.69 -9.28 -2.81
C SER A 118 -12.05 -9.17 -3.50
N ARG A 119 -12.99 -10.07 -3.18
CA ARG A 119 -14.37 -10.01 -3.71
C ARG A 119 -15.14 -8.80 -3.18
N THR A 120 -14.94 -8.42 -1.91
CA THR A 120 -15.56 -7.23 -1.31
C THR A 120 -15.04 -5.96 -1.95
N VAL A 121 -13.71 -5.80 -2.06
CA VAL A 121 -13.09 -4.60 -2.63
C VAL A 121 -13.51 -4.39 -4.08
N ARG A 122 -13.53 -5.45 -4.90
CA ARG A 122 -13.96 -5.37 -6.31
C ARG A 122 -15.43 -4.96 -6.50
N LYS A 123 -16.27 -5.08 -5.47
CA LYS A 123 -17.67 -4.65 -5.50
C LYS A 123 -17.85 -3.19 -5.12
N LEU A 124 -16.83 -2.55 -4.54
CA LEU A 124 -16.88 -1.12 -4.30
C LEU A 124 -16.91 -0.39 -5.65
N GLN A 125 -17.79 0.59 -5.76
CA GLN A 125 -17.93 1.44 -6.94
C GLN A 125 -17.56 2.86 -6.55
N CYS A 126 -16.35 3.24 -6.93
CA CYS A 126 -15.68 4.53 -6.84
C CYS A 126 -14.31 4.38 -7.55
#